data_AF-A0A4V1Y0Y8-F1
#
_entry.id   AF-A0A4V1Y0Y8-F1
#
_cell.length_a   1.000
_cell.length_b   1.000
_cell.length_c   1.000
_cell.angle_alpha   90.00
_cell.angle_beta   90.00
_cell.angle_gamma   90.00
#
_symmetry.space_group_name_H-M   'P 1'
#
loop_
_entity.id
_entity.type
_entity.pdbx_description
1 polymer ?
#
loop_
_entity_poly.entity_id
_entity_poly.type
_entity_poly.pdbx_seq_one_letter_code
_entity_poly.pdbx_strand_id
1 'polypeptide(L)'
;MVGVWDDSRTDALPLAHLGGIFPTVFEPNWGSDSSPEGERSRTRQAWSGVLCVTGDSLPFVGRLDPRLTGRREGADAKVQVNAESSGGAVQPGEWISVGYCGEGMVWAWLSGTALGIMISGGETEDLPEAPGRPGGRLADWFPPELLPSLSRVKKAGLENLAERFA
;
A
#
# COMPACT_ATOMS: atom_id res chain seq x y z
N MET A 1 7.52 -10.80 13.04
CA MET A 1 6.57 -11.93 13.06
C MET A 1 5.80 -11.92 11.75
N VAL A 2 5.71 -13.04 11.03
CA VAL A 2 4.98 -13.14 9.75
C VAL A 2 3.73 -13.99 9.97
N GLY A 3 2.61 -13.60 9.36
CA GLY A 3 1.35 -14.37 9.45
C GLY A 3 0.52 -14.14 10.71
N VAL A 4 0.88 -13.15 11.54
CA VAL A 4 0.04 -12.71 12.66
C VAL A 4 -0.69 -11.43 12.28
N TRP A 5 -2.01 -11.52 12.29
CA TRP A 5 -2.92 -10.45 11.91
C TRP A 5 -3.61 -9.81 13.12
N ASP A 6 -3.49 -10.41 14.31
CA ASP A 6 -4.02 -9.84 15.55
C ASP A 6 -3.07 -8.76 16.07
N ASP A 7 -3.45 -7.50 15.88
CA ASP A 7 -2.75 -6.33 16.38
C ASP A 7 -3.39 -5.74 17.65
N SER A 8 -4.34 -6.44 18.28
CA SER A 8 -4.92 -6.03 19.57
C SER A 8 -3.95 -6.20 20.74
N ARG A 9 -2.81 -6.84 20.50
CA ARG A 9 -1.79 -7.16 21.50
C ARG A 9 -0.41 -6.70 21.06
N THR A 10 0.32 -6.11 22.00
CA THR A 10 1.71 -5.72 21.80
C THR A 10 2.68 -6.86 22.14
N ASP A 11 3.82 -6.90 21.45
CA ASP A 11 4.89 -7.88 21.66
C ASP A 11 5.95 -7.31 22.61
N ALA A 12 6.47 -8.15 23.52
CA ALA A 12 7.44 -7.75 24.53
C ALA A 12 8.78 -7.28 23.95
N LEU A 13 9.24 -7.87 22.84
CA LEU A 13 10.56 -7.56 22.27
C LEU A 13 10.62 -6.17 21.62
N PRO A 14 9.69 -5.75 20.74
CA PRO A 14 9.62 -4.37 20.26
C PRO A 14 9.43 -3.36 21.39
N LEU A 15 8.61 -3.68 22.41
CA LEU A 15 8.43 -2.80 23.55
C LEU A 15 9.71 -2.61 24.36
N ALA A 16 10.44 -3.69 24.64
CA ALA A 16 11.73 -3.62 25.34
C ALA A 16 12.76 -2.83 24.51
N HIS A 17 12.78 -3.04 23.19
CA HIS A 17 13.63 -2.26 22.29
C HIS A 17 13.31 -0.78 22.36
N LEU A 18 12.06 -0.37 22.15
CA LEU A 18 11.64 1.03 22.22
C LEU A 18 11.93 1.63 23.61
N GLY A 19 11.66 0.89 24.68
CA GLY A 19 11.94 1.35 26.04
C GLY A 19 13.42 1.61 26.33
N GLY A 20 14.34 0.85 25.71
CA GLY A 20 15.78 0.97 25.93
C GLY A 20 16.52 1.86 24.92
N ILE A 21 16.16 1.78 23.64
CA ILE A 21 16.91 2.44 22.56
C ILE A 21 16.87 3.96 22.67
N PHE A 22 15.71 4.52 23.04
CA PHE A 22 15.53 5.97 23.12
C PHE A 22 16.42 6.59 24.21
N PRO A 23 16.41 6.13 25.48
CA PRO A 23 17.36 6.59 26.49
C PRO A 23 18.82 6.49 26.02
N THR A 24 19.22 5.35 25.45
CA THR A 24 20.60 5.13 25.00
C THR A 24 21.04 6.12 23.92
N VAL A 25 20.15 6.49 22.99
CA VAL A 25 20.48 7.38 21.87
C VAL A 25 20.43 8.86 22.27
N PHE A 26 19.47 9.24 23.13
CA PHE A 26 19.17 10.64 23.42
C PHE A 26 19.72 11.14 24.76
N GLU A 27 20.44 10.31 25.52
CA GLU A 27 21.20 10.75 26.69
C GLU A 27 22.23 11.87 26.33
N PRO A 28 22.45 12.85 27.24
CA PRO A 28 21.85 13.00 28.57
C PRO A 28 20.49 13.72 28.58
N ASN A 29 20.01 14.17 27.41
CA ASN A 29 18.82 15.01 27.31
C ASN A 29 17.51 14.21 27.30
N TRP A 30 17.59 12.88 27.15
CA TRP A 30 16.43 12.02 27.33
C TRP A 30 15.90 12.17 28.76
N GLY A 31 14.61 12.47 28.92
CA GLY A 31 14.05 12.65 30.26
C GLY A 31 13.93 14.09 30.73
N SER A 32 14.61 15.05 30.08
CA SER A 32 14.75 16.42 30.58
C SER A 32 13.56 17.33 30.28
N ASP A 33 12.45 16.77 29.77
CA ASP A 33 11.21 17.52 29.57
C ASP A 33 10.76 18.09 30.92
N SER A 34 10.70 19.41 31.00
CA SER A 34 10.17 20.15 32.14
C SER A 34 8.64 20.01 32.19
N SER A 35 8.14 18.80 32.40
CA SER A 35 6.74 18.60 32.77
C SER A 35 6.55 19.13 34.20
N PRO A 36 5.56 19.99 34.46
CA PRO A 36 5.27 20.51 35.80
C PRO A 36 4.93 19.39 36.82
N GLU A 37 4.72 18.16 36.37
CA GLU A 37 4.33 17.01 37.20
C GLU A 37 5.48 16.05 37.55
N GLY A 38 6.74 16.38 37.21
CA GLY A 38 7.90 15.57 37.63
C GLY A 38 8.00 14.17 36.99
N GLU A 39 7.19 13.88 35.97
CA GLU A 39 7.31 12.65 35.19
C GLU A 39 8.57 12.72 34.30
N ARG A 40 9.56 11.86 34.59
CA ARG A 40 10.72 11.65 33.71
C ARG A 40 10.23 11.20 32.32
N SER A 41 10.82 11.75 31.25
CA SER A 41 10.48 11.34 29.87
C SER A 41 10.65 9.83 29.69
N ARG A 42 9.58 9.19 29.22
CA ARG A 42 9.39 7.74 29.09
C ARG A 42 8.51 7.46 27.89
N THR A 43 8.50 6.24 27.38
CA THR A 43 7.50 5.81 26.39
C THR A 43 6.11 6.03 26.96
N ARG A 44 5.37 7.00 26.39
CA ARG A 44 4.03 7.38 26.87
C ARG A 44 2.98 6.38 26.45
N GLN A 45 3.09 5.91 25.21
CA GLN A 45 2.16 4.99 24.58
C GLN A 45 2.91 4.11 23.59
N ALA A 46 2.38 2.91 23.35
CA ALA A 46 2.83 1.99 22.33
C ALA A 46 1.62 1.27 21.74
N TRP A 47 1.71 0.93 20.46
CA TRP A 47 0.68 0.25 19.72
C TRP A 47 1.32 -0.73 18.75
N SER A 48 0.54 -1.73 18.34
CA SER A 48 0.88 -2.70 17.30
C SER A 48 0.01 -2.43 16.08
N GLY A 49 0.53 -2.75 14.90
CA GLY A 49 -0.23 -2.66 13.66
C GLY A 49 0.14 -3.77 12.69
N VAL A 50 -0.77 -4.06 11.77
CA VAL A 50 -0.57 -5.03 10.69
C VAL A 50 -0.02 -4.33 9.45
N LEU A 51 0.96 -4.96 8.80
CA LEU A 51 1.50 -4.52 7.52
C LEU A 51 1.28 -5.61 6.45
N CYS A 52 0.89 -5.17 5.26
CA CYS A 52 0.82 -6.04 4.09
C CYS A 52 2.15 -5.96 3.31
N VAL A 53 2.74 -7.11 3.03
CA VAL A 53 3.99 -7.25 2.28
C VAL A 53 3.78 -8.13 1.05
N THR A 54 4.49 -7.82 -0.02
CA THR A 54 4.60 -8.64 -1.23
C THR A 54 6.00 -9.24 -1.30
N GLY A 55 6.14 -10.42 -1.93
CA GLY A 55 7.44 -11.10 -2.04
C GLY A 55 8.48 -10.35 -2.87
N ASP A 56 8.03 -9.47 -3.78
CA ASP A 56 8.92 -8.62 -4.58
C ASP A 56 9.18 -7.23 -3.97
N SER A 57 8.56 -6.92 -2.82
CA SER A 57 8.68 -5.65 -2.09
C SER A 57 8.13 -4.42 -2.83
N LEU A 58 7.22 -4.63 -3.79
CA LEU A 58 6.52 -3.56 -4.50
C LEU A 58 5.00 -3.63 -4.23
N PRO A 59 4.28 -2.50 -4.14
CA PRO A 59 2.83 -2.53 -3.97
C PRO A 59 2.11 -3.09 -5.20
N PHE A 60 0.88 -3.57 -5.00
CA PHE A 60 -0.04 -3.89 -6.08
C PHE A 60 -1.04 -2.76 -6.26
N VAL A 61 -1.04 -2.14 -7.43
CA VAL A 61 -1.90 -1.01 -7.77
C VAL A 61 -2.50 -1.23 -9.15
N GLY A 62 -3.82 -1.38 -9.23
CA GLY A 62 -4.54 -1.48 -10.50
C GLY A 62 -5.66 -2.50 -10.49
N ARG A 63 -6.17 -2.80 -11.69
CA ARG A 63 -7.26 -3.74 -11.92
C ARG A 63 -6.80 -5.18 -11.69
N LEU A 64 -7.58 -5.96 -10.96
CA LEU A 64 -7.37 -7.39 -10.81
C LEU A 64 -7.92 -8.15 -12.00
N ASP A 65 -7.13 -9.13 -12.46
CA ASP A 65 -7.61 -10.13 -13.40
C ASP A 65 -8.62 -11.06 -12.72
N PRO A 66 -9.80 -11.33 -13.30
CA PRO A 66 -10.81 -12.22 -12.73
C PRO A 66 -10.30 -13.63 -12.39
N ARG A 67 -9.26 -14.10 -13.11
CA ARG A 67 -8.62 -15.40 -12.83
C ARG A 67 -7.94 -15.43 -11.47
N LEU A 68 -7.58 -14.27 -10.90
CA LEU A 68 -7.00 -14.16 -9.56
C LEU A 68 -8.06 -14.25 -8.47
N THR A 69 -9.26 -13.76 -8.73
CA THR A 69 -10.31 -13.63 -7.70
C THR A 69 -11.36 -14.73 -7.79
N GLY A 70 -11.41 -15.46 -8.90
CA GLY A 70 -12.41 -16.50 -9.15
C GLY A 70 -13.83 -15.95 -9.35
N ARG A 71 -13.99 -14.63 -9.34
CA ARG A 71 -15.26 -13.96 -9.58
C ARG A 71 -15.51 -13.88 -11.08
N ARG A 72 -16.71 -14.26 -11.51
CA ARG A 72 -17.11 -14.20 -12.93
C ARG A 72 -17.26 -12.75 -13.35
N GLU A 73 -16.66 -12.37 -14.46
CA GLU A 73 -17.00 -11.12 -15.13
C GLU A 73 -18.49 -11.17 -15.51
N GLY A 74 -19.30 -10.30 -14.88
CA GLY A 74 -20.68 -9.99 -15.23
C GLY A 74 -21.47 -11.06 -16.00
N ALA A 75 -21.73 -12.23 -15.40
CA ALA A 75 -22.75 -13.14 -15.94
C ALA A 75 -24.16 -12.51 -15.95
N ASP A 76 -24.36 -11.44 -15.16
CA ASP A 76 -25.58 -10.62 -15.14
C ASP A 76 -25.42 -9.28 -15.89
N ALA A 77 -24.27 -9.02 -16.51
CA ALA A 77 -24.04 -7.85 -17.35
C ALA A 77 -24.55 -8.12 -18.79
N LYS A 78 -25.84 -8.47 -18.92
CA LYS A 78 -26.59 -8.29 -20.17
C LYS A 78 -26.92 -6.81 -20.45
N VAL A 79 -26.16 -5.89 -19.85
CA VAL A 79 -25.99 -4.56 -20.40
C VAL A 79 -24.65 -4.59 -21.13
N GLN A 80 -24.65 -5.19 -22.32
CA GLN A 80 -23.72 -4.76 -23.35
C GLN A 80 -24.09 -3.30 -23.63
N VAL A 81 -23.54 -2.38 -22.85
CA VAL A 81 -23.41 -1.01 -23.34
C VAL A 81 -22.49 -1.17 -24.53
N ASN A 82 -23.02 -1.00 -25.75
CA ASN A 82 -22.22 -0.98 -26.95
C ASN A 82 -21.02 -0.05 -26.67
N ALA A 83 -19.81 -0.47 -26.99
CA ALA A 83 -18.61 0.34 -26.75
C ALA A 83 -18.69 1.73 -27.43
N GLU A 84 -19.55 1.86 -28.45
CA GLU A 84 -19.88 3.12 -29.13
C GLU A 84 -20.88 4.00 -28.36
N SER A 85 -21.69 3.44 -27.46
CA SER A 85 -22.67 4.17 -26.63
C SER A 85 -22.22 4.38 -25.18
N SER A 86 -21.09 3.79 -24.76
CA SER A 86 -20.56 3.94 -23.39
C SER A 86 -19.65 5.15 -23.23
N GLY A 87 -19.37 5.92 -24.29
CA GLY A 87 -18.60 7.17 -24.20
C GLY A 87 -17.21 7.02 -23.56
N GLY A 88 -16.59 5.83 -23.65
CA GLY A 88 -15.30 5.55 -23.00
C GLY A 88 -15.40 5.01 -21.55
N ALA A 89 -16.58 4.67 -21.04
CA ALA A 89 -16.74 4.17 -19.67
C ALA A 89 -15.98 2.85 -19.43
N VAL A 90 -15.19 2.82 -18.36
CA VAL A 90 -14.44 1.64 -17.91
C VAL A 90 -15.39 0.53 -17.44
N GLN A 91 -15.11 -0.70 -17.87
CA GLN A 91 -15.92 -1.86 -17.49
C GLN A 91 -15.85 -2.10 -15.97
N PRO A 92 -16.96 -2.46 -15.31
CA PRO A 92 -16.97 -2.85 -13.91
C PRO A 92 -15.93 -3.94 -13.62
N GLY A 93 -15.27 -3.82 -12.48
CA GLY A 93 -14.19 -4.73 -12.12
C GLY A 93 -13.67 -4.47 -10.72
N GLU A 94 -12.65 -5.23 -10.37
CA GLU A 94 -12.05 -5.20 -9.04
C GLU A 94 -10.71 -4.52 -9.10
N TRP A 95 -10.43 -3.69 -8.11
CA TRP A 95 -9.32 -2.76 -8.10
C TRP A 95 -8.64 -2.82 -6.74
N ILE A 96 -7.31 -2.81 -6.74
CA ILE A 96 -6.54 -2.84 -5.49
C ILE A 96 -5.46 -1.77 -5.49
N SER A 97 -5.15 -1.27 -4.29
CA SER A 97 -3.96 -0.48 -3.98
C SER A 97 -3.49 -0.91 -2.59
N VAL A 98 -2.65 -1.94 -2.54
CA VAL A 98 -2.29 -2.67 -1.30
C VAL A 98 -0.84 -3.11 -1.31
N GLY A 99 -0.35 -3.62 -0.17
CA GLY A 99 0.97 -4.23 -0.08
C GLY A 99 2.11 -3.22 -0.13
N TYR A 100 1.96 -2.07 0.52
CA TYR A 100 2.97 -1.00 0.52
C TYR A 100 4.31 -1.36 1.21
N CYS A 101 4.44 -2.57 1.77
CA CYS A 101 5.71 -3.10 2.27
C CYS A 101 6.41 -2.23 3.33
N GLY A 102 5.63 -1.54 4.18
CA GLY A 102 6.14 -0.61 5.18
C GLY A 102 6.36 0.83 4.68
N GLU A 103 6.34 1.03 3.36
CA GLU A 103 6.57 2.33 2.70
C GLU A 103 5.27 3.05 2.32
N GLY A 104 4.21 2.86 3.14
CA GLY A 104 2.87 3.39 2.87
C GLY A 104 2.83 4.92 2.76
N MET A 105 3.66 5.64 3.53
CA MET A 105 3.71 7.10 3.46
C MET A 105 4.22 7.62 2.11
N VAL A 106 5.09 6.85 1.44
CA VAL A 106 5.65 7.20 0.14
C VAL A 106 4.68 6.76 -0.98
N TRP A 107 4.15 5.54 -0.88
CA TRP A 107 3.38 4.95 -1.98
C TRP A 107 1.91 5.36 -2.02
N ALA A 108 1.24 5.53 -0.87
CA ALA A 108 -0.22 5.51 -0.81
C ALA A 108 -0.88 6.63 -1.64
N TRP A 109 -0.30 7.83 -1.63
CA TRP A 109 -0.90 8.99 -2.29
C TRP A 109 -0.96 8.83 -3.83
N LEU A 110 0.18 8.61 -4.46
CA LEU A 110 0.24 8.45 -5.92
C LEU A 110 -0.36 7.12 -6.38
N SER A 111 -0.30 6.06 -5.56
CA SER A 111 -0.98 4.80 -5.87
C SER A 111 -2.50 4.96 -5.91
N GLY A 112 -3.08 5.65 -4.92
CA GLY A 112 -4.51 5.95 -4.90
C GLY A 112 -4.93 6.87 -6.06
N THR A 113 -4.10 7.85 -6.38
CA THR A 113 -4.34 8.76 -7.51
C THR A 113 -4.29 8.03 -8.85
N ALA A 114 -3.27 7.20 -9.07
CA ALA A 114 -3.16 6.34 -10.24
C ALA A 114 -4.37 5.42 -10.38
N LEU A 115 -4.79 4.77 -9.29
CA LEU A 115 -5.96 3.91 -9.28
C LEU A 115 -7.24 4.67 -9.64
N GLY A 116 -7.41 5.89 -9.13
CA GLY A 116 -8.53 6.77 -9.48
C GLY A 116 -8.59 7.09 -10.98
N ILE A 117 -7.44 7.42 -11.58
CA ILE A 117 -7.32 7.67 -13.03
C ILE A 117 -7.68 6.42 -13.84
N MET A 118 -7.23 5.24 -13.41
CA MET A 118 -7.58 3.98 -14.10
C MET A 118 -9.08 3.66 -14.00
N ILE A 119 -9.68 3.88 -12.83
CA ILE A 119 -11.12 3.65 -12.63
C ILE A 119 -11.95 4.61 -13.48
N SER A 120 -11.48 5.85 -13.69
CA SER A 120 -12.18 6.83 -14.52
C SER A 120 -11.96 6.64 -16.02
N GLY A 121 -11.03 5.80 -16.45
CA GLY A 121 -10.70 5.58 -17.86
C GLY A 121 -9.79 6.66 -18.45
N GLY A 122 -9.12 7.42 -17.59
CA GLY A 122 -8.30 8.58 -17.98
C GLY A 122 -6.84 8.24 -18.22
N GLU A 123 -6.46 6.96 -18.34
CA GLU A 123 -5.05 6.55 -18.41
C GLU A 123 -4.30 7.13 -19.61
N THR A 124 -5.01 7.35 -20.71
CA THR A 124 -4.47 7.90 -21.96
C THR A 124 -4.61 9.41 -22.07
N GLU A 125 -5.36 10.04 -21.17
CA GLU A 125 -5.58 11.48 -21.17
C GLU A 125 -4.33 12.21 -20.68
N ASP A 126 -4.00 13.33 -21.33
CA ASP A 126 -2.94 14.23 -20.89
C ASP A 126 -3.51 15.20 -19.84
N LEU A 127 -3.35 14.84 -18.56
CA LEU A 127 -3.93 15.59 -17.45
C LEU A 127 -2.97 16.71 -17.00
N PRO A 128 -3.47 17.93 -16.70
CA PRO A 128 -2.63 19.00 -16.19
C PRO A 128 -2.04 18.63 -14.83
N GLU A 129 -0.91 19.20 -14.43
CA GLU A 129 -0.38 19.03 -13.07
C GLU A 129 -1.39 19.55 -12.01
N ALA A 130 -1.44 18.89 -10.85
CA ALA A 130 -2.22 19.33 -9.71
C ALA A 130 -1.43 19.11 -8.40
N PRO A 131 -1.78 19.79 -7.29
CA PRO A 131 -1.09 19.56 -6.02
C PRO A 131 -1.03 18.08 -5.63
N GLY A 132 0.18 17.54 -5.56
CA GLY A 132 0.43 16.12 -5.24
C GLY A 132 0.18 15.13 -6.40
N ARG A 133 -0.13 15.58 -7.62
CA ARG A 133 -0.30 14.70 -8.79
C ARG A 133 0.51 15.25 -9.98
N PRO A 134 1.47 14.46 -10.52
CA PRO A 134 2.17 14.83 -11.75
C PRO A 134 1.20 15.09 -12.91
N GLY A 135 1.56 16.04 -13.77
CA GLY A 135 0.90 16.19 -15.08
C GLY A 135 1.32 15.08 -16.06
N GLY A 136 0.72 15.07 -17.24
CA GLY A 136 0.98 14.07 -18.27
C GLY A 136 -0.02 12.91 -18.24
N ARG A 137 0.26 11.90 -19.07
CA ARG A 137 -0.50 10.65 -19.07
C ARG A 137 -0.05 9.77 -17.93
N LEU A 138 -0.90 8.81 -17.54
CA LEU A 138 -0.59 7.90 -16.44
C LEU A 138 0.73 7.15 -16.67
N ALA A 139 0.98 6.69 -17.90
CA ALA A 139 2.19 5.96 -18.28
C ALA A 139 3.49 6.78 -18.18
N ASP A 140 3.40 8.11 -18.10
CA ASP A 140 4.58 8.98 -18.05
C ASP A 140 5.20 9.00 -16.63
N TRP A 141 4.46 8.58 -15.58
CA TRP A 141 4.93 8.59 -14.19
C TRP A 141 4.55 7.37 -13.35
N PHE A 142 3.51 6.61 -13.71
CA PHE A 142 3.11 5.42 -12.98
C PHE A 142 3.92 4.19 -13.42
N PRO A 143 4.65 3.53 -12.51
CA PRO A 143 5.49 2.38 -12.88
C PRO A 143 4.62 1.15 -13.23
N PRO A 144 4.78 0.56 -14.43
CA PRO A 144 4.00 -0.61 -14.86
C PRO A 144 4.27 -1.84 -13.98
N GLU A 145 5.40 -1.90 -13.28
CA GLU A 145 5.74 -2.95 -12.32
C GLU A 145 4.74 -3.03 -11.15
N LEU A 146 4.02 -1.94 -10.85
CA LEU A 146 3.02 -1.93 -9.77
C LEU A 146 1.73 -2.64 -10.17
N LEU A 147 1.50 -2.88 -11.47
CA LEU A 147 0.28 -3.55 -11.94
C LEU A 147 0.20 -4.99 -11.44
N PRO A 148 -0.96 -5.45 -10.96
CA PRO A 148 -1.17 -6.82 -10.48
C PRO A 148 -1.37 -7.81 -11.64
N SER A 149 -0.42 -7.84 -12.57
CA SER A 149 -0.43 -8.82 -13.67
C SER A 149 -0.31 -10.24 -13.13
N LEU A 150 -0.92 -11.22 -13.81
CA LEU A 150 -0.83 -12.63 -13.40
C LEU A 150 0.60 -13.12 -13.21
N SER A 151 1.50 -12.71 -14.11
CA SER A 151 2.91 -13.08 -14.04
C SER A 151 3.59 -12.49 -12.81
N ARG A 152 3.26 -11.24 -12.45
CA ARG A 152 3.80 -10.60 -11.25
C ARG A 152 3.23 -11.20 -9.98
N VAL A 153 1.92 -11.43 -9.90
CA VAL A 153 1.29 -12.04 -8.72
C VAL A 153 1.95 -13.38 -8.38
N LYS A 154 2.26 -14.19 -9.40
CA LYS A 154 3.01 -15.44 -9.21
C LYS A 154 4.44 -15.21 -8.70
N LYS A 155 5.15 -14.18 -9.18
CA LYS A 155 6.51 -13.84 -8.72
C LYS A 155 6.55 -13.21 -7.33
N ALA A 156 5.50 -12.50 -6.94
CA ALA A 156 5.39 -11.84 -5.64
C ALA A 156 4.99 -12.80 -4.51
N GLY A 157 4.95 -14.11 -4.76
CA GLY A 157 4.72 -15.13 -3.74
C GLY A 157 5.76 -15.06 -2.62
N LEU A 158 5.33 -15.39 -1.39
CA LEU A 158 6.17 -15.33 -0.19
C LEU A 158 7.36 -16.29 -0.28
N GLU A 159 7.21 -17.38 -1.03
CA GLU A 159 8.29 -18.32 -1.35
C GLU A 159 9.51 -17.63 -1.96
N ASN A 160 9.28 -16.62 -2.82
CA ASN A 160 10.36 -15.89 -3.48
C ASN A 160 10.99 -14.81 -2.56
N LEU A 161 10.33 -14.48 -1.44
CA LEU A 161 10.92 -13.61 -0.42
C LEU A 161 12.05 -14.33 0.32
N ALA A 162 11.88 -15.62 0.61
CA ALA A 162 12.88 -16.41 1.32
C ALA A 162 14.18 -16.53 0.50
N GLU A 163 14.08 -16.66 -0.83
CA GLU A 163 15.22 -16.73 -1.74
C GLU A 163 16.04 -15.43 -1.79
N ARG A 164 15.47 -14.28 -1.42
CA ARG A 164 16.20 -13.00 -1.41
C ARG A 164 17.17 -12.87 -0.23
N PHE A 165 17.03 -13.68 0.81
CA PHE A 165 17.84 -13.61 2.03
C PHE A 165 18.63 -14.91 2.31
N ALA A 166 18.63 -15.85 1.37
CA ALA A 166 19.41 -17.08 1.39
C ALA A 166 20.72 -16.90 0.60
#